data_AF-A0A9D1YVP9-F1
#
_entry.id   AF-A0A9D1YVP9-F1
#
_cell.length_a   1.000
_cell.length_b   1.000
_cell.length_c   1.000
_cell.angle_alpha   90.00
_cell.angle_beta   90.00
_cell.angle_gamma   90.00
#
_symmetry.space_group_name_H-M   'P 1'
#
loop_
_entity.id
_entity.type
_entity.pdbx_description
1 polymer ?
#
loop_
_entity_poly.entity_id
_entity_poly.type
_entity_poly.pdbx_seq_one_letter_code
_entity_poly.pdbx_strand_id
1 'polypeptide(L)'
;HIRPALPRDRHFAPLRVEVRQAVHLLKSAPAQRWTLDDLAAEVHLSPSRLSSVFVAAYGKTPLAYLTMLRAELLATYRSHRVDAPIFVNSRFHRFAGRS
;
A
#
# COMPACT_ATOMS: atom_id res chain seq x y z
N HIS A 1 -34.28 23.13 -24.59
CA HIS A 1 -33.10 22.24 -24.58
C HIS A 1 -32.32 22.48 -23.30
N ILE A 2 -32.39 21.55 -22.33
CA ILE A 2 -31.65 21.64 -21.07
C ILE A 2 -30.23 21.14 -21.35
N ARG A 3 -29.23 22.03 -21.26
CA ARG A 3 -27.82 21.61 -21.26
C ARG A 3 -27.55 20.87 -19.94
N PRO A 4 -27.05 19.61 -19.95
CA PRO A 4 -26.57 19.00 -18.73
C PRO A 4 -25.34 19.80 -18.30
N ALA A 5 -25.47 20.56 -17.21
CA ALA A 5 -24.33 21.19 -16.58
C ALA A 5 -23.36 20.08 -16.16
N LEU A 6 -22.12 20.11 -16.66
CA LEU A 6 -21.10 19.16 -16.26
C LEU A 6 -21.01 19.10 -14.72
N PRO A 7 -20.74 17.92 -14.14
CA PRO A 7 -20.62 17.79 -12.70
C PRO A 7 -19.48 18.67 -12.20
N ARG A 8 -19.89 19.82 -11.66
CA ARG A 8 -19.16 20.74 -10.77
C ARG A 8 -17.73 20.27 -10.51
N ASP A 9 -16.74 20.84 -11.19
CA ASP A 9 -15.31 20.54 -10.97
C ASP A 9 -14.91 20.61 -9.49
N ARG A 10 -15.62 21.45 -8.73
CA ARG A 10 -15.50 21.57 -7.28
C ARG A 10 -15.99 20.38 -6.47
N HIS A 11 -16.67 19.37 -7.02
CA HIS A 11 -16.92 18.10 -6.31
C HIS A 11 -15.82 17.10 -6.60
N PHE A 12 -15.35 17.05 -7.85
CA PHE A 12 -14.23 16.18 -8.22
C PHE A 12 -12.92 16.59 -7.56
N ALA A 13 -12.68 17.89 -7.35
CA ALA A 13 -11.46 18.37 -6.71
C ALA A 13 -11.35 17.99 -5.21
N PRO A 14 -12.35 18.25 -4.34
CA PRO A 14 -12.40 17.73 -2.98
C PRO A 14 -12.29 16.21 -2.95
N LEU A 15 -13.09 15.48 -3.73
CA LEU A 15 -13.05 14.00 -3.75
C LEU A 15 -11.65 13.45 -4.06
N ARG A 16 -10.88 14.12 -4.92
CA ARG A 16 -9.47 13.76 -5.16
C ARG A 16 -8.58 14.05 -3.95
N VAL A 17 -8.84 15.10 -3.18
CA VAL A 17 -8.15 15.38 -1.91
C VAL A 17 -8.48 14.30 -0.88
N GLU A 18 -9.76 13.99 -0.65
CA GLU A 18 -10.17 12.97 0.33
C GLU A 18 -9.62 11.57 -0.03
N VAL A 19 -9.64 11.21 -1.31
CA VAL A 19 -9.03 9.96 -1.78
C VAL A 19 -7.51 9.93 -1.56
N ARG A 20 -6.81 11.05 -1.78
CA ARG A 20 -5.37 11.14 -1.48
C ARG A 20 -5.08 11.05 0.02
N GLN A 21 -5.93 11.66 0.85
CA GLN A 21 -5.83 11.56 2.31
C GLN A 21 -6.03 10.12 2.78
N ALA A 22 -7.05 9.42 2.28
CA ALA A 22 -7.26 8.00 2.58
C ALA A 22 -6.03 7.16 2.20
N VAL A 23 -5.44 7.38 1.03
CA VAL A 23 -4.21 6.69 0.61
C VAL A 23 -3.03 7.02 1.50
N HIS A 24 -2.90 8.27 1.94
CA HIS A 24 -1.84 8.67 2.85
C HIS A 24 -1.94 7.90 4.19
N LEU A 25 -3.13 7.79 4.76
CA LEU A 25 -3.38 7.01 5.99
C LEU A 25 -3.04 5.52 5.82
N LEU A 26 -3.44 4.93 4.69
CA LEU A 26 -3.13 3.53 4.39
C LEU A 26 -1.63 3.27 4.24
N LYS A 27 -0.87 4.24 3.70
CA LYS A 27 0.58 4.14 3.53
C LYS A 27 1.36 4.45 4.80
N SER A 28 0.85 5.33 5.67
CA SER A 28 1.54 5.70 6.91
C SER A 28 1.44 4.60 7.97
N ALA A 29 0.30 3.90 8.05
CA ALA A 29 0.07 2.84 9.02
C ALA A 29 -0.51 1.55 8.38
N PRO A 30 0.23 0.89 7.47
CA PRO A 30 -0.27 -0.31 6.79
C PRO A 30 -0.46 -1.51 7.74
N ALA A 31 0.24 -1.54 8.87
CA ALA A 31 0.10 -2.60 9.88
C ALA A 31 -1.16 -2.46 10.75
N GLN A 32 -1.78 -1.27 10.81
CA GLN A 32 -2.96 -1.03 11.62
C GLN A 32 -4.20 -1.73 11.03
N ARG A 33 -5.12 -2.15 11.90
CA ARG A 33 -6.40 -2.74 11.50
C ARG A 33 -7.38 -1.64 11.06
N TRP A 34 -7.16 -1.08 9.87
CA TRP A 34 -8.11 -0.14 9.26
C TRP A 34 -9.41 -0.84 8.88
N THR A 35 -10.53 -0.27 9.30
CA THR A 35 -11.85 -0.57 8.75
C THR A 35 -12.26 0.47 7.71
N LEU A 36 -13.29 0.15 6.92
CA LEU A 36 -13.84 1.12 5.97
C LEU A 36 -14.47 2.32 6.70
N ASP A 37 -15.11 2.08 7.85
CA ASP A 37 -15.72 3.11 8.68
C ASP A 37 -14.67 4.06 9.27
N ASP A 38 -13.55 3.53 9.77
CA ASP A 38 -12.44 4.36 10.29
C ASP A 38 -11.91 5.31 9.21
N LEU A 39 -11.64 4.77 8.01
CA LEU A 39 -11.14 5.58 6.89
C LEU A 39 -12.16 6.63 6.45
N ALA A 40 -13.44 6.28 6.45
CA ALA A 40 -14.52 7.18 6.07
C ALA A 40 -14.69 8.32 7.09
N ALA A 41 -14.54 8.02 8.39
CA ALA A 41 -14.56 9.02 9.46
C ALA A 41 -13.40 10.02 9.33
N GLU A 42 -12.18 9.53 9.07
CA GLU A 42 -10.97 10.36 8.93
C GLU A 42 -11.02 11.31 7.71
N VAL A 43 -11.67 10.89 6.61
CA VAL A 43 -11.80 11.73 5.40
C VAL A 43 -13.16 12.41 5.28
N HIS A 44 -13.99 12.36 6.33
CA HIS A 44 -15.32 12.98 6.39
C HIS A 44 -16.28 12.55 5.26
N LEU A 45 -16.23 11.27 4.87
CA LEU A 45 -17.13 10.69 3.87
C LEU A 45 -17.97 9.57 4.48
N SER A 46 -19.04 9.17 3.78
CA SER A 46 -19.69 7.90 4.09
C SER A 46 -18.89 6.72 3.54
N PRO A 47 -18.95 5.53 4.18
CA PRO A 47 -18.24 4.33 3.74
C PRO A 47 -18.49 3.97 2.26
N SER A 48 -19.76 4.02 1.84
CA SER A 48 -20.16 3.74 0.46
C SER A 48 -19.61 4.78 -0.53
N ARG A 49 -19.61 6.06 -0.14
CA ARG A 49 -19.06 7.12 -0.99
C ARG A 49 -17.55 6.97 -1.12
N LEU A 50 -16.83 6.75 -0.01
CA LEU A 50 -15.39 6.48 -0.02
C LEU A 50 -15.05 5.29 -0.93
N SER A 51 -15.76 4.17 -0.78
CA SER A 51 -15.55 3.00 -1.64
C SER A 51 -15.73 3.33 -3.12
N SER A 52 -16.82 4.01 -3.48
CA SER A 52 -17.11 4.38 -4.87
C SER A 52 -16.04 5.31 -5.47
N VAL A 53 -15.63 6.35 -4.74
CA VAL A 53 -14.63 7.30 -5.26
C VAL A 53 -13.22 6.72 -5.29
N PHE A 54 -12.89 5.82 -4.36
CA PHE A 54 -11.61 5.12 -4.35
C PHE A 54 -11.52 4.13 -5.52
N VAL A 55 -12.60 3.38 -5.79
CA VAL A 55 -12.68 2.51 -6.98
C VAL A 55 -12.58 3.33 -8.26
N ALA A 56 -13.27 4.47 -8.34
CA ALA A 56 -13.17 5.35 -9.50
C ALA A 56 -11.74 5.88 -9.73
N ALA A 57 -10.96 6.08 -8.67
CA ALA A 57 -9.59 6.60 -8.75
C ALA A 57 -8.51 5.52 -8.95
N TYR A 58 -8.66 4.35 -8.32
CA TYR A 58 -7.62 3.31 -8.23
C TYR A 58 -8.04 1.93 -8.77
N GLY A 59 -9.28 1.80 -9.23
CA GLY A 59 -9.83 0.55 -9.77
C GLY A 59 -10.05 -0.56 -8.73
N LYS A 60 -9.82 -0.30 -7.44
CA LYS A 60 -9.95 -1.29 -6.36
C LYS A 60 -10.47 -0.62 -5.08
N THR A 61 -11.02 -1.43 -4.16
CA THR A 61 -11.52 -0.91 -2.88
C THR A 61 -10.36 -0.50 -1.96
N PRO A 62 -10.59 0.37 -0.96
CA PRO A 62 -9.55 0.79 -0.01
C PRO A 62 -8.88 -0.39 0.72
N LEU A 63 -9.66 -1.38 1.14
CA LEU A 63 -9.14 -2.56 1.83
C LEU A 63 -8.34 -3.49 0.90
N ALA A 64 -8.75 -3.62 -0.37
CA ALA A 64 -7.95 -4.36 -1.36
C ALA A 64 -6.61 -3.65 -1.64
N TYR A 65 -6.61 -2.31 -1.67
CA TYR A 65 -5.40 -1.51 -1.76
C TYR A 65 -4.48 -1.73 -0.55
N LEU A 66 -5.03 -1.79 0.67
CA LEU A 66 -4.28 -2.10 1.89
C LEU A 66 -3.65 -3.51 1.84
N THR A 67 -4.38 -4.51 1.38
CA THR A 67 -3.84 -5.88 1.23
C THR A 67 -2.67 -5.91 0.24
N MET A 68 -2.78 -5.17 -0.87
CA MET A 68 -1.68 -5.02 -1.84
C MET A 68 -0.45 -4.37 -1.20
N LEU A 69 -0.61 -3.25 -0.48
CA LEU A 69 0.50 -2.59 0.23
C LEU A 69 1.20 -3.55 1.21
N ARG A 70 0.44 -4.34 1.96
CA ARG A 70 0.99 -5.33 2.90
C ARG A 70 1.79 -6.41 2.17
N ALA A 71 1.30 -6.89 1.03
CA ALA A 71 2.01 -7.86 0.21
C ALA A 71 3.31 -7.30 -0.37
N GLU A 72 3.31 -6.05 -0.84
CA GLU A 72 4.51 -5.34 -1.32
C GLU A 72 5.56 -5.22 -0.22
N LEU A 73 5.16 -4.76 0.98
CA LEU A 73 6.06 -4.69 2.14
C LEU A 73 6.59 -6.08 2.53
N LEU A 74 5.74 -7.11 2.43
CA LEU A 74 6.14 -8.50 2.64
C LEU A 74 7.19 -8.95 1.58
N ALA A 75 7.05 -8.55 0.33
CA ALA A 75 8.05 -8.85 -0.70
C ALA A 75 9.39 -8.13 -0.40
N THR A 76 9.32 -6.85 0.02
CA THR A 76 10.51 -6.05 0.33
C THR A 76 11.32 -6.61 1.51
N TYR A 77 10.69 -6.94 2.66
CA TYR A 77 11.47 -7.50 3.79
C TYR A 77 12.07 -8.87 3.42
N ARG A 78 11.36 -9.66 2.60
CA ARG A 78 11.84 -10.99 2.22
C ARG A 78 13.05 -10.87 1.29
N SER A 79 13.09 -9.88 0.42
CA SER A 79 14.23 -9.63 -0.47
C SER A 79 15.49 -9.26 0.33
N HIS A 80 15.40 -8.38 1.33
CA HIS A 80 16.55 -7.98 2.15
C HIS A 80 17.15 -9.10 3.02
N ARG A 81 16.44 -10.22 3.23
CA ARG A 81 16.94 -11.36 4.01
C ARG A 81 17.69 -12.41 3.17
N VAL A 82 17.54 -12.41 1.85
CA VAL A 82 18.09 -13.46 0.97
C VAL A 82 19.52 -13.17 0.50
N ASP A 83 20.03 -11.95 0.69
CA ASP A 83 21.39 -11.56 0.29
C ASP A 83 22.44 -11.77 1.39
N ALA A 84 22.39 -12.89 2.12
CA ALA A 84 23.60 -13.42 2.73
C ALA A 84 24.28 -14.29 1.65
N PRO A 85 25.27 -13.78 0.90
CA PRO A 85 26.08 -14.66 0.09
C PRO A 85 26.69 -15.67 1.05
N ILE A 86 26.33 -16.93 0.84
CA ILE A 86 27.05 -18.11 1.31
C ILE A 86 28.47 -18.08 0.70
N PHE A 87 29.28 -17.09 1.09
CA PHE A 87 30.68 -17.05 0.73
C PHE A 87 31.47 -17.83 1.77
N VAL A 88 31.57 -19.13 1.49
CA VAL A 88 32.79 -19.94 1.53
C VAL A 88 33.90 -19.37 2.43
N ASN A 89 34.01 -19.86 3.68
CA ASN A 89 35.30 -19.81 4.37
C ASN A 89 36.06 -21.10 4.07
N SER A 90 36.83 -21.05 2.98
CA SER A 90 37.91 -21.98 2.68
C SER A 90 38.92 -21.96 3.82
N ARG A 91 38.80 -22.88 4.79
CA ARG A 91 39.90 -23.16 5.72
C ARG A 91 40.87 -24.15 5.09
N PHE A 92 41.66 -23.64 4.14
CA PHE A 92 42.97 -24.20 3.85
C PHE A 92 43.91 -23.86 5.01
N HIS A 93 44.13 -24.82 5.89
CA HIS A 93 45.29 -25.00 6.79
C HIS A 93 44.95 -26.25 7.60
N ARG A 94 45.76 -27.31 7.76
CA ARG A 94 47.18 -27.62 7.55
C ARG A 94 47.29 -29.08 8.05
N PHE A 95 47.92 -30.03 7.35
CA PHE A 95 49.23 -30.65 7.67
C PHE A 95 49.29 -31.92 6.78
N ALA A 96 50.16 -32.08 5.77
CA ALA A 96 51.59 -32.45 5.87
C ALA A 96 51.82 -33.40 7.06
N GLY A 97 52.01 -34.71 6.92
CA GLY A 97 52.93 -35.39 6.02
C GLY A 97 53.99 -36.10 6.86
N ARG A 98 54.21 -37.38 6.53
CA ARG A 98 55.36 -38.26 6.84
C ARG A 98 55.39 -39.03 8.16
N SER A 99 55.38 -40.36 7.92
CA SER A 99 56.30 -41.39 8.42
C SER A 99 56.15 -41.87 9.86
#